data_AF-A0AA89AP36-F1
#
_entry.id   AF-A0AA89AP36-F1
#
_cell.length_a   1.000
_cell.length_b   1.000
_cell.length_c   1.000
_cell.angle_alpha   90.00
_cell.angle_beta   90.00
_cell.angle_gamma   90.00
#
_symmetry.space_group_name_H-M   'P 1'
#
loop_
_entity.id
_entity.type
_entity.pdbx_description
1 polymer ?
#
loop_
_entity_poly.entity_id
_entity_poly.type
_entity_poly.pdbx_seq_one_letter_code
_entity_poly.pdbx_strand_id
1 'polypeptide(L)'
;MKLHTDLQMQKFDCIIYNFPHAGFHGKEDKAPLIRMHRSLVHGFFRNASGMLRAYGEIHVNHKTTAPFFHWNIEELAYWNCLILIERVGFRKEDYPGYKNKRGSGSKCDDPFHLGECSTFKFRFSTTARKMTTERRSLDLPSKKLQQALAYCSNTWNLGILAVKRSSPFL
;
A
#
# COMPACT_ATOMS: atom_id res chain seq x y z
N MET A 1 6.66 -13.31 13.32
CA MET A 1 5.28 -13.84 13.18
C MET A 1 5.33 -15.34 13.39
N LYS A 2 4.60 -15.88 14.37
CA LYS A 2 4.48 -17.33 14.56
C LYS A 2 3.81 -17.93 13.31
N LEU A 3 4.42 -18.99 12.77
CA LEU A 3 4.03 -19.65 11.53
C LEU A 3 2.70 -20.38 11.71
N HIS A 4 1.61 -19.81 11.18
CA HIS A 4 0.43 -20.59 10.81
C HIS A 4 0.66 -21.11 9.38
N THR A 5 1.43 -22.18 9.26
CA THR A 5 1.80 -22.79 7.97
C THR A 5 0.57 -23.12 7.13
N ASP A 6 -0.55 -23.45 7.79
CA ASP A 6 -1.83 -23.79 7.16
C ASP A 6 -2.41 -22.63 6.34
N LEU A 7 -2.24 -21.38 6.79
CA LEU A 7 -2.72 -20.20 6.07
C LEU A 7 -1.88 -19.88 4.83
N GLN A 8 -0.60 -20.27 4.79
CA GLN A 8 0.25 -20.03 3.61
C GLN A 8 -0.15 -20.90 2.41
N MET A 9 -0.73 -22.07 2.68
CA MET A 9 -1.20 -22.99 1.66
C MET A 9 -2.66 -22.75 1.27
N GLN A 10 -3.41 -22.02 2.10
CA GLN A 10 -4.83 -21.76 1.85
C GLN A 10 -5.02 -20.67 0.81
N LYS A 11 -5.93 -20.92 -0.13
CA LYS A 11 -6.36 -19.96 -1.14
C LYS A 11 -7.81 -19.56 -0.87
N PHE A 12 -8.10 -18.28 -1.03
CA PHE A 12 -9.40 -17.68 -0.71
C PHE A 12 -10.07 -17.11 -1.96
N ASP A 13 -11.39 -17.23 -2.03
CA ASP A 13 -12.22 -16.57 -3.05
C ASP A 13 -12.40 -15.08 -2.74
N CYS A 14 -12.38 -14.70 -1.46
CA CYS A 14 -12.48 -13.31 -1.03
C CYS A 14 -11.63 -13.06 0.22
N ILE A 15 -10.84 -11.99 0.22
CA ILE A 15 -10.08 -11.50 1.37
C ILE A 15 -10.50 -10.07 1.64
N ILE A 16 -11.07 -9.81 2.83
CA ILE A 16 -11.62 -8.50 3.19
C ILE A 16 -10.72 -7.84 4.24
N TYR A 17 -10.39 -6.57 4.05
CA TYR A 17 -9.76 -5.74 5.06
C TYR A 17 -10.56 -4.46 5.32
N ASN A 18 -11.22 -4.43 6.48
CA ASN A 18 -12.05 -3.31 6.89
C ASN A 18 -11.23 -2.23 7.62
N PHE A 19 -11.14 -1.05 7.02
CA PHE A 19 -10.53 0.16 7.59
C PHE A 19 -9.12 -0.09 8.17
N PRO A 20 -8.15 -0.46 7.31
CA PRO A 20 -6.76 -0.67 7.73
C PRO A 20 -6.23 0.54 8.52
N HIS A 21 -5.51 0.29 9.61
CA HIS A 21 -4.94 1.34 10.45
C HIS A 21 -3.66 0.86 11.12
N ALA A 22 -2.59 1.66 11.06
CA ALA A 22 -1.26 1.31 11.59
C ALA A 22 -1.09 1.70 13.07
N GLY A 23 -2.19 1.78 13.83
CA GLY A 23 -2.20 2.33 15.19
C GLY A 23 -2.23 3.86 15.24
N PHE A 24 -2.36 4.42 16.44
CA PHE A 24 -2.50 5.86 16.67
C PHE A 24 -1.16 6.46 17.10
N HIS A 25 -0.48 7.13 16.17
CA HIS A 25 0.85 7.73 16.39
C HIS A 25 0.84 9.27 16.24
N GLY A 26 -0.33 9.90 16.39
CA GLY A 26 -0.52 11.34 16.26
C GLY A 26 -1.69 11.70 15.36
N LYS A 27 -1.60 12.86 14.69
CA LYS A 27 -2.63 13.32 13.75
C LYS A 27 -2.52 12.59 12.41
N GLU A 28 -3.66 12.13 11.90
CA GLU A 28 -3.81 11.34 10.66
C GLU A 28 -3.35 12.05 9.37
N ASP A 29 -3.20 13.37 9.41
CA ASP A 29 -2.75 14.21 8.28
C ASP A 29 -1.22 14.32 8.18
N LYS A 30 -0.47 13.84 9.17
CA LYS A 30 0.99 13.90 9.17
C LYS A 30 1.58 12.92 8.15
N ALA A 31 2.46 13.43 7.28
CA ALA A 31 3.11 12.62 6.23
C ALA A 31 3.81 11.34 6.74
N PRO A 32 4.54 11.31 7.88
CA PRO A 32 5.10 10.08 8.42
C PRO A 32 4.03 9.03 8.76
N LEU A 33 2.90 9.46 9.33
CA LEU A 33 1.81 8.56 9.71
C LEU A 33 1.10 8.02 8.45
N ILE A 34 0.84 8.88 7.46
CA ILE A 34 0.33 8.45 6.14
C ILE A 34 1.26 7.39 5.51
N ARG A 35 2.58 7.53 5.62
CA ARG A 35 3.53 6.51 5.14
C ARG A 35 3.41 5.19 5.89
N MET A 36 3.22 5.21 7.21
CA MET A 36 3.00 3.99 8.01
C MET A 36 1.73 3.26 7.57
N HIS A 37 0.64 4.00 7.37
CA HIS A 37 -0.61 3.45 6.88
C HIS A 37 -0.47 2.83 5.48
N ARG A 38 0.19 3.54 4.56
CA ARG A 38 0.48 3.03 3.22
C ARG A 38 1.33 1.76 3.27
N SER A 39 2.33 1.71 4.14
CA SER A 39 3.18 0.53 4.33
C SER A 39 2.38 -0.69 4.81
N LEU A 40 1.46 -0.49 5.77
CA LEU A 40 0.55 -1.54 6.24
C LEU A 40 -0.31 -2.11 5.11
N VAL A 41 -0.98 -1.23 4.35
CA VAL A 41 -1.84 -1.63 3.24
C VAL A 41 -1.04 -2.31 2.13
N HIS A 42 0.14 -1.78 1.79
CA HIS A 42 1.05 -2.39 0.82
C HIS A 42 1.48 -3.80 1.25
N GLY A 43 1.87 -3.97 2.51
CA GLY A 43 2.22 -5.28 3.07
C GLY A 43 1.04 -6.26 3.06
N PHE A 44 -0.17 -5.78 3.33
CA PHE A 44 -1.39 -6.57 3.18
C PHE A 44 -1.57 -7.05 1.74
N PHE A 45 -1.56 -6.16 0.75
CA PHE A 45 -1.72 -6.54 -0.66
C PHE A 45 -0.67 -7.53 -1.14
N ARG A 46 0.60 -7.34 -0.73
CA ARG A 46 1.69 -8.26 -1.05
C ARG A 46 1.40 -9.69 -0.61
N ASN A 47 0.84 -9.87 0.59
CA ASN A 47 0.50 -11.20 1.09
C ASN A 47 -0.81 -11.72 0.50
N ALA A 48 -1.87 -10.90 0.52
CA ALA A 48 -3.20 -11.29 0.08
C ALA A 48 -3.24 -11.70 -1.40
N SER A 49 -2.51 -11.01 -2.28
CA SER A 49 -2.41 -11.37 -3.70
C SER A 49 -1.89 -12.79 -3.91
N GLY A 50 -0.94 -13.24 -3.09
CA GLY A 50 -0.42 -14.60 -3.10
C GLY A 50 -1.36 -15.64 -2.51
N MET A 51 -2.45 -15.24 -1.87
CA MET A 51 -3.42 -16.11 -1.19
C MET A 51 -4.77 -16.19 -1.94
N LEU A 52 -4.90 -15.58 -3.12
CA LEU A 52 -6.13 -15.65 -3.90
C LEU A 52 -6.24 -16.95 -4.71
N ARG A 53 -7.46 -17.48 -4.80
CA ARG A 53 -7.86 -18.46 -5.84
C ARG A 53 -7.94 -17.78 -7.20
N ALA A 54 -8.07 -18.57 -8.27
CA ALA A 54 -8.40 -18.03 -9.58
C ALA A 54 -9.69 -17.21 -9.48
N TYR A 55 -9.68 -15.99 -10.02
CA TYR A 55 -10.78 -15.01 -9.96
C TYR A 55 -11.15 -14.50 -8.56
N GLY A 56 -10.42 -14.90 -7.52
CA GLY A 56 -10.63 -14.39 -6.17
C GLY A 56 -10.40 -12.89 -6.06
N GLU A 57 -11.00 -12.28 -5.05
CA GLU A 57 -11.03 -10.83 -4.88
C GLU A 57 -10.45 -10.37 -3.53
N ILE A 58 -9.87 -9.18 -3.54
CA ILE A 58 -9.49 -8.46 -2.32
C ILE A 58 -10.38 -7.25 -2.19
N HIS A 59 -11.09 -7.15 -1.07
CA HIS A 59 -11.96 -6.01 -0.77
C HIS A 59 -11.32 -5.18 0.33
N VAL A 60 -11.08 -3.89 0.07
CA VAL A 60 -10.60 -2.95 1.09
C VAL A 60 -11.67 -1.89 1.32
N ASN A 61 -12.18 -1.82 2.54
CA ASN A 61 -13.10 -0.76 2.94
C ASN A 61 -12.29 0.40 3.53
N HIS A 62 -12.42 1.58 2.95
CA HIS A 62 -11.58 2.71 3.31
C HIS A 62 -12.32 4.04 3.19
N LYS A 63 -11.92 5.00 4.03
CA LYS A 63 -12.41 6.37 3.98
C LYS A 63 -11.91 7.07 2.72
N THR A 64 -12.76 7.89 2.11
CA THR A 64 -12.46 8.54 0.82
C THR A 64 -12.31 10.05 0.91
N THR A 65 -12.38 10.61 2.11
CA THR A 65 -12.16 12.02 2.40
C THR A 65 -10.78 12.29 2.99
N ALA A 66 -10.39 13.57 3.07
CA ALA A 66 -9.13 13.96 3.69
C ALA A 66 -9.12 13.58 5.19
N PRO A 67 -7.96 13.20 5.75
CA PRO A 67 -6.68 12.99 5.08
C PRO A 67 -6.52 11.61 4.41
N PHE A 68 -7.48 10.70 4.61
CA PHE A 68 -7.39 9.28 4.27
C PHE A 68 -7.21 9.00 2.78
N PHE A 69 -7.81 9.80 1.88
CA PHE A 69 -7.65 9.54 0.44
C PHE A 69 -6.18 9.62 -0.04
N HIS A 70 -5.31 10.37 0.66
CA HIS A 70 -3.88 10.46 0.35
C HIS A 70 -3.13 9.13 0.50
N TRP A 71 -3.77 8.12 1.08
CA TRP A 71 -3.20 6.78 1.16
C TRP A 71 -3.13 6.11 -0.21
N ASN A 72 -3.92 6.56 -1.19
CA ASN A 72 -3.93 6.10 -2.58
C ASN A 72 -3.92 4.56 -2.70
N ILE A 73 -5.00 3.93 -2.21
CA ILE A 73 -5.14 2.47 -2.08
C ILE A 73 -4.98 1.78 -3.45
N GLU A 74 -5.51 2.38 -4.51
CA GLU A 74 -5.45 1.84 -5.88
C GLU A 74 -4.01 1.71 -6.38
N GLU A 75 -3.17 2.73 -6.13
CA GLU A 75 -1.74 2.68 -6.44
C GLU A 75 -1.04 1.54 -5.69
N LEU A 76 -1.31 1.40 -4.38
CA LEU A 76 -0.70 0.35 -3.57
C LEU A 76 -1.09 -1.05 -4.05
N ALA A 77 -2.33 -1.23 -4.51
CA ALA A 77 -2.80 -2.47 -5.11
C ALA A 77 -2.08 -2.75 -6.44
N TYR A 78 -1.95 -1.74 -7.30
CA TYR A 78 -1.26 -1.84 -8.59
C TYR A 78 0.18 -2.36 -8.44
N TRP A 79 0.94 -1.82 -7.49
CA TRP A 79 2.31 -2.27 -7.18
C TRP A 79 2.42 -3.74 -6.73
N ASN A 80 1.29 -4.34 -6.38
CA ASN A 80 1.15 -5.74 -5.97
C ASN A 80 0.37 -6.58 -7.00
N CYS A 81 0.39 -6.16 -8.28
CA CYS A 81 -0.22 -6.88 -9.40
C CYS A 81 -1.75 -7.04 -9.29
N LEU A 82 -2.40 -6.13 -8.59
CA LEU A 82 -3.84 -6.10 -8.43
C LEU A 82 -4.41 -4.95 -9.27
N ILE A 83 -5.54 -5.19 -9.93
CA ILE A 83 -6.29 -4.16 -10.66
C ILE A 83 -7.60 -3.91 -9.94
N LEU A 84 -8.04 -2.64 -9.93
CA LEU A 84 -9.36 -2.28 -9.46
C LEU A 84 -10.41 -2.81 -10.46
N ILE A 85 -11.33 -3.64 -9.97
CA ILE A 85 -12.47 -4.12 -10.77
C ILE A 85 -13.71 -3.26 -10.52
N GLU A 86 -13.87 -2.78 -9.29
CA GLU A 86 -15.04 -2.03 -8.88
C GLU A 86 -14.72 -1.16 -7.66
N ARG A 87 -15.30 0.04 -7.62
CA ARG A 87 -15.35 0.88 -6.42
C ARG A 87 -16.79 1.29 -6.17
N VAL A 88 -17.33 0.87 -5.03
CA VAL A 88 -18.71 1.18 -4.62
C VAL A 88 -18.73 1.88 -3.27
N GLY A 89 -19.81 2.59 -2.97
CA GLY A 89 -20.02 3.15 -1.63
C GLY A 89 -20.04 2.03 -0.59
N PHE A 90 -19.34 2.23 0.53
CA PHE A 90 -19.34 1.25 1.61
C PHE A 90 -20.70 1.25 2.31
N ARG A 91 -21.31 0.06 2.42
CA ARG A 91 -22.52 -0.16 3.21
C ARG A 91 -22.21 -1.19 4.28
N LYS A 92 -22.50 -0.85 5.53
CA LYS A 92 -22.22 -1.74 6.67
C LYS A 92 -23.09 -3.00 6.61
N GLU A 93 -24.28 -2.86 6.00
CA GLU A 93 -25.30 -3.87 5.82
C GLU A 93 -24.82 -5.02 4.93
N ASP A 94 -23.86 -4.74 4.02
CA ASP A 94 -23.24 -5.76 3.16
C ASP A 94 -22.33 -6.72 3.96
N TYR A 95 -22.09 -6.46 5.25
CA TYR A 95 -21.27 -7.27 6.15
C TYR A 95 -22.03 -7.66 7.43
N PRO A 96 -22.90 -8.69 7.38
CA PRO A 96 -23.64 -9.14 8.55
C PRO A 96 -22.73 -9.46 9.74
N GLY A 97 -23.09 -8.94 10.92
CA GLY A 97 -22.30 -9.11 12.15
C GLY A 97 -21.09 -8.17 12.28
N TYR A 98 -20.71 -7.43 11.23
CA TYR A 98 -19.62 -6.47 11.32
C TYR A 98 -20.00 -5.26 12.18
N LYS A 99 -19.19 -5.00 13.22
CA LYS A 99 -19.26 -3.79 14.03
C LYS A 99 -17.87 -3.16 14.05
N ASN A 100 -17.76 -1.96 13.49
CA ASN A 100 -16.51 -1.23 13.49
C ASN A 100 -16.20 -0.75 14.91
N LYS A 101 -14.96 -0.97 15.37
CA LYS A 101 -14.49 -0.56 16.69
C LYS A 101 -13.10 0.07 16.60
N ARG A 102 -12.70 0.81 17.62
CA ARG A 102 -11.39 1.47 17.68
C ARG A 102 -10.28 0.45 17.97
N GLY A 103 -9.07 0.75 17.49
CA GLY A 103 -7.93 -0.16 17.63
C GLY A 103 -7.24 -0.14 18.99
N SER A 104 -7.39 0.94 19.77
CA SER A 104 -6.71 1.11 21.06
C SER A 104 -7.34 2.23 21.91
N GLY A 105 -6.80 2.43 23.12
CA GLY A 105 -7.22 3.46 24.08
C GLY A 105 -8.37 3.02 24.97
N SER A 106 -8.80 3.90 25.89
CA SER A 106 -9.90 3.64 26.83
C SER A 106 -11.26 3.46 26.16
N LYS A 107 -11.37 3.79 24.88
CA LYS A 107 -12.56 3.68 24.04
C LYS A 107 -12.39 2.63 22.93
N CYS A 108 -11.51 1.63 23.11
CA CYS A 108 -11.20 0.66 22.06
C CYS A 108 -12.44 -0.12 21.56
N ASP A 109 -13.39 -0.42 22.44
CA ASP A 109 -14.61 -1.13 22.05
C ASP A 109 -15.71 -0.20 21.48
N ASP A 110 -15.50 1.13 21.52
CA ASP A 110 -16.43 2.09 20.92
C ASP A 110 -16.28 2.13 19.40
N PRO A 111 -17.36 2.44 18.66
CA PRO A 111 -17.28 2.67 17.23
C PRO A 111 -16.48 3.93 16.90
N PHE A 112 -15.93 3.96 15.68
CA PHE A 112 -15.39 5.16 15.06
C PHE A 112 -16.36 5.71 14.01
N HIS A 113 -16.29 7.02 13.77
CA HIS A 113 -17.07 7.67 12.72
C HIS A 113 -16.56 7.19 11.34
N LEU A 114 -17.45 6.64 10.52
CA LEU A 114 -17.14 6.15 9.16
C LEU A 114 -17.04 7.31 8.16
N GLY A 115 -18.07 8.15 8.08
CA GLY A 115 -18.13 9.23 7.07
C GLY A 115 -18.18 8.64 5.67
N GLU A 116 -17.78 9.42 4.66
CA GLU A 116 -17.69 8.93 3.28
C GLU A 116 -16.63 7.84 3.14
N CYS A 117 -17.08 6.65 2.76
CA CYS A 117 -16.28 5.43 2.64
C CYS A 117 -16.62 4.69 1.34
N SER A 118 -15.63 3.98 0.79
CA SER A 118 -15.84 3.09 -0.35
C SER A 118 -15.27 1.70 -0.07
N THR A 119 -15.87 0.71 -0.73
CA THR A 119 -15.31 -0.63 -0.92
C THR A 119 -14.56 -0.65 -2.23
N PHE A 120 -13.25 -0.86 -2.16
CA PHE A 120 -12.40 -1.07 -3.32
C PHE A 120 -12.25 -2.57 -3.53
N LYS A 121 -12.68 -3.07 -4.68
CA LYS A 121 -12.57 -4.49 -5.04
C LYS A 121 -11.47 -4.66 -6.07
N PHE A 122 -10.54 -5.56 -5.76
CA PHE A 122 -9.37 -5.82 -6.58
C PHE A 122 -9.29 -7.28 -6.99
N ARG A 123 -8.68 -7.53 -8.14
CA ARG A 123 -8.37 -8.86 -8.64
C ARG A 123 -6.93 -8.94 -9.10
N PHE A 124 -6.32 -10.12 -8.97
CA PHE A 124 -4.98 -10.38 -9.51
C PHE A 124 -4.97 -10.26 -11.04
N SER A 125 -3.97 -9.59 -11.58
CA SER A 125 -3.76 -9.41 -13.02
C SER A 125 -2.31 -9.71 -13.40
N THR A 126 -2.14 -10.67 -14.29
CA THR A 126 -0.82 -11.00 -14.88
C THR A 126 -0.29 -9.86 -15.76
N THR A 127 -1.17 -9.03 -16.33
CA THR A 127 -0.79 -7.83 -17.09
C THR A 127 -0.19 -6.77 -16.16
N ALA A 128 -0.84 -6.50 -15.02
CA ALA A 128 -0.30 -5.58 -14.01
C ALA A 128 1.06 -6.05 -13.48
N ARG A 129 1.27 -7.36 -13.38
CA ARG A 129 2.57 -7.95 -13.03
C ARG A 129 3.67 -7.58 -14.02
N LYS A 130 3.41 -7.71 -15.33
CA LYS A 130 4.39 -7.32 -16.39
C LYS A 130 4.74 -5.84 -16.31
N MET A 131 3.74 -4.97 -16.23
CA MET A 131 3.94 -3.52 -16.14
C MET A 131 4.68 -3.09 -14.87
N THR A 132 4.40 -3.76 -13.74
CA THR A 132 5.12 -3.49 -12.48
C THR A 132 6.58 -3.91 -12.58
N THR A 133 6.88 -5.05 -13.21
CA THR A 133 8.25 -5.49 -13.47
C THR A 133 9.00 -4.52 -14.39
N GLU A 134 8.35 -4.04 -15.44
CA GLU A 134 8.91 -3.03 -16.34
C GLU A 134 9.18 -1.70 -15.63
N ARG A 135 8.23 -1.18 -14.84
CA ARG A 135 8.45 0.04 -14.02
C ARG A 135 9.61 -0.13 -13.06
N ARG A 136 9.68 -1.24 -12.32
CA ARG A 136 10.81 -1.52 -11.42
C ARG A 136 12.14 -1.59 -12.16
N SER A 137 12.16 -2.08 -13.40
CA SER A 137 13.37 -2.10 -14.22
C SER A 137 13.81 -0.72 -14.71
N LEU A 138 12.86 0.21 -14.89
CA LEU A 138 13.12 1.61 -15.22
C LEU A 138 13.56 2.43 -14.00
N ASP A 139 12.99 2.14 -12.83
CA ASP A 139 13.31 2.81 -11.56
C ASP A 139 14.64 2.31 -10.95
N LEU A 140 15.13 1.13 -11.35
CA LEU A 140 16.41 0.61 -10.88
C LEU A 140 17.55 1.30 -11.64
N PRO A 141 18.49 1.99 -10.97
CA PRO A 141 19.63 2.57 -11.66
C PRO A 141 20.40 1.47 -12.38
N SER A 142 20.69 1.68 -13.67
CA SER A 142 21.39 0.67 -14.49
C SER A 142 22.67 0.22 -13.79
N LYS A 143 23.13 -1.02 -14.01
CA LYS A 143 24.40 -1.50 -13.44
C LYS A 143 25.57 -0.56 -13.75
N LYS A 144 25.55 0.10 -14.91
CA LYS A 144 26.52 1.15 -15.29
C LYS A 144 26.38 2.41 -14.43
N LEU A 145 25.16 2.87 -14.14
CA LEU A 145 24.90 4.02 -13.28
C LEU A 145 25.24 3.72 -11.80
N GLN A 146 24.96 2.50 -11.32
CA GLN A 146 25.37 2.04 -9.99
C GLN A 146 26.90 1.95 -9.86
N GLN A 147 27.57 1.47 -10.90
CA GLN A 147 29.04 1.38 -10.93
C GLN A 147 29.68 2.78 -11.04
N ALA A 148 29.07 3.72 -11.78
CA ALA A 148 29.48 5.12 -11.84
C ALA A 148 29.26 5.85 -10.51
N LEU A 149 28.13 5.62 -9.84
CA LEU A 149 27.86 6.17 -8.51
C LEU A 149 28.83 5.59 -7.46
N ALA A 150 29.12 4.29 -7.50
CA ALA A 150 30.12 3.67 -6.63
C ALA A 150 31.56 4.19 -6.90
N TYR A 151 31.88 4.52 -8.16
CA TYR A 151 33.15 5.15 -8.51
C TYR A 151 33.24 6.60 -8.01
N CYS A 152 32.14 7.37 -8.09
CA CYS A 152 32.05 8.70 -7.48
C CYS A 152 32.08 8.69 -5.95
N SER A 153 31.66 7.60 -5.30
CA SER A 153 31.76 7.45 -3.84
C SER A 153 33.19 7.16 -3.35
N ASN A 154 34.03 6.54 -4.20
CA ASN A 154 35.38 6.13 -3.82
C ASN A 154 36.46 7.20 -4.07
N THR A 155 36.09 8.40 -4.50
CA THR A 155 37.02 9.52 -4.66
C THR A 155 36.86 10.63 -3.62
N TRP A 156 36.04 10.45 -2.58
CA TRP A 156 35.99 11.39 -1.46
C TRP A 156 37.05 11.06 -0.40
N ASN A 157 38.31 11.25 -0.80
CA ASN A 157 39.38 11.65 0.10
C ASN A 157 40.30 12.58 -0.69
N LEU A 158 39.97 13.87 -0.61
CA LEU A 158 40.79 15.08 -0.79
C LEU A 158 39.85 16.18 -1.30
N GLY A 159 39.71 17.22 -0.48
CA GLY A 159 38.67 18.24 -0.63
C GLY A 159 38.78 19.05 -1.92
N ILE A 160 37.63 19.40 -2.48
CA ILE A 160 37.38 20.59 -3.30
C ILE A 160 35.87 20.91 -3.20
N LEU A 161 35.57 22.17 -2.88
CA LEU A 161 34.25 22.79 -3.03
C LEU A 161 33.96 23.01 -4.52
N ALA A 162 32.78 22.63 -5.02
CA ALA A 162 32.12 23.36 -6.11
C ALA A 162 30.61 23.04 -6.26
N VAL A 163 29.80 23.99 -5.78
CA VAL A 163 28.75 24.73 -6.49
C VAL A 163 27.63 23.99 -7.25
N LYS A 164 26.42 24.34 -6.82
CA LYS A 164 25.08 24.12 -7.39
C LYS A 164 24.77 25.19 -8.45
N ARG A 165 24.25 24.79 -9.62
CA ARG A 165 23.33 25.54 -10.53
C ARG A 165 22.89 24.56 -11.64
N SER A 166 21.64 24.06 -11.64
CA SER A 166 20.47 24.59 -12.37
C SER A 166 20.69 24.81 -13.86
N SER A 167 20.04 24.00 -14.72
CA SER A 167 19.03 24.50 -15.68
C SER A 167 18.39 23.38 -16.53
N PRO A 168 17.23 23.67 -17.16
CA PRO A 168 16.26 22.70 -17.68
C PRO A 168 16.40 22.41 -19.19
N PHE A 169 15.71 21.36 -19.63
CA PHE A 169 15.13 21.09 -20.96
C PHE A 169 15.76 21.79 -22.19
N LEU A 170 16.40 20.99 -23.04
CA LEU A 170 15.93 20.66 -24.40
C LEU A 170 16.62 19.37 -24.87
#